data_AF-A0A9Q0BK43-F1
#
_entry.id   AF-A0A9Q0BK43-F1
#
_cell.length_a   1.000
_cell.length_b   1.000
_cell.length_c   1.000
_cell.angle_alpha   90.00
_cell.angle_beta   90.00
_cell.angle_gamma   90.00
#
_symmetry.space_group_name_H-M   'P 1'
#
loop_
_entity.id
_entity.type
_entity.pdbx_description
1 polymer ?
#
loop_
_entity_poly.entity_id
_entity_poly.type
_entity_poly.pdbx_seq_one_letter_code
_entity_poly.pdbx_strand_id
1 'polypeptide(L)'
;MNNLCYWVIICTFSDQKCLGAPAFRSLPGIDNWCEINCLRYPPNCPEEACHCPQECVAIGELAGQEGADTYCMDKCLNYESECPRDRCRCY
;
A
#
# COMPACT_ATOMS: atom_id res chain seq x y z
N MET A 1 6.90 -12.04 17.92
CA MET A 1 6.15 -11.70 16.69
C MET A 1 6.38 -10.22 16.48
N ASN A 2 7.50 -9.88 15.84
CA ASN A 2 8.05 -8.52 15.85
C ASN A 2 7.71 -7.87 14.51
N ASN A 3 6.65 -7.05 14.48
CA ASN A 3 6.41 -6.15 13.35
C ASN A 3 7.45 -5.03 13.43
N LEU A 4 8.46 -5.14 12.56
CA LEU A 4 9.60 -4.22 12.43
C LEU A 4 9.23 -2.80 11.98
N CYS A 5 7.94 -2.50 11.78
CA CYS A 5 7.45 -1.18 11.36
C CYS A 5 7.57 -0.07 12.44
N TYR A 6 7.92 -0.39 13.68
CA TYR A 6 7.82 0.57 14.79
C TYR A 6 9.08 1.39 15.12
N TRP A 7 10.25 1.15 14.51
CA TRP A 7 11.50 1.77 15.03
C TRP A 7 12.55 2.26 14.03
N VAL A 8 12.30 2.29 12.72
CA VAL A 8 13.24 2.93 11.78
C VAL A 8 12.48 3.47 10.56
N ILE A 9 12.85 4.67 10.11
CA ILE A 9 12.25 5.52 9.06
C ILE A 9 12.21 4.86 7.64
N ILE A 10 12.38 3.55 7.51
CA ILE A 10 12.28 2.87 6.23
C ILE A 10 11.57 1.54 6.46
N CYS A 11 10.25 1.49 6.19
CA CYS A 11 9.61 0.25 5.80
C CYS A 11 10.45 -0.31 4.67
N THR A 12 11.13 -1.43 4.90
CA THR A 12 11.94 -2.09 3.89
C THR A 12 11.12 -2.19 2.62
N PHE A 13 11.63 -1.62 1.53
CA PHE A 13 11.01 -1.50 0.20
C PHE A 13 10.32 -2.78 -0.32
N SER A 14 10.60 -3.94 0.28
CA SER A 14 10.03 -5.24 -0.06
C SER A 14 8.68 -5.57 0.58
N ASP A 15 8.19 -4.78 1.56
CA ASP A 15 6.91 -5.02 2.24
C ASP A 15 5.82 -4.02 1.81
N GLN A 16 6.10 -3.18 0.81
CA GLN A 16 5.17 -2.15 0.33
C GLN A 16 4.18 -2.72 -0.68
N LYS A 17 2.88 -2.45 -0.49
CA LYS A 17 1.87 -2.75 -1.50
C LYS A 17 1.92 -1.74 -2.65
N CYS A 18 2.11 -2.20 -3.88
CA CYS A 18 1.97 -1.39 -5.09
C CYS A 18 0.72 -1.81 -5.85
N LEU A 19 -0.06 -0.84 -6.32
CA LEU A 19 -1.35 -1.07 -6.94
C LEU A 19 -1.37 -0.55 -8.38
N GLY A 20 -2.20 -1.15 -9.22
CA GLY A 20 -2.53 -0.58 -10.52
C GLY A 20 -3.15 0.80 -10.39
N ALA A 21 -2.68 1.73 -11.22
CA ALA A 21 -3.30 3.04 -11.39
C ALA A 21 -4.76 2.87 -11.87
N PRO A 22 -5.66 3.83 -11.58
CA PRO A 22 -7.09 3.69 -11.86
C PRO A 22 -7.44 3.24 -13.29
N ALA A 23 -6.65 3.65 -14.28
CA ALA A 23 -6.83 3.27 -15.69
C ALA A 23 -6.54 1.77 -15.97
N PHE A 24 -5.72 1.12 -15.16
CA PHE A 24 -5.25 -0.25 -15.36
C PHE A 24 -5.80 -1.23 -14.31
N ARG A 25 -6.56 -0.76 -13.31
CA ARG A 25 -7.14 -1.61 -12.23
C ARG A 25 -8.05 -2.73 -12.71
N SER A 26 -8.62 -2.62 -13.91
CA SER A 26 -9.44 -3.69 -14.51
C SER A 26 -8.61 -4.85 -15.07
N LEU A 27 -7.28 -4.68 -15.19
CA LEU A 27 -6.39 -5.74 -15.65
C LEU A 27 -6.12 -6.73 -14.51
N PRO A 28 -6.44 -8.03 -14.69
CA PRO A 28 -6.18 -9.02 -13.66
C PRO A 28 -4.67 -9.17 -13.43
N GLY A 29 -4.26 -9.14 -12.17
CA GLY A 29 -2.84 -9.32 -11.78
C GLY A 29 -1.96 -8.09 -11.92
N ILE A 30 -2.51 -6.91 -12.23
CA ILE A 30 -1.74 -5.66 -12.34
C ILE A 30 -1.06 -5.29 -11.01
N ASP A 31 -1.75 -5.47 -9.89
CA ASP A 31 -1.21 -5.16 -8.55
C ASP A 31 0.06 -5.99 -8.27
N ASN A 32 -0.01 -7.31 -8.49
CA ASN A 32 1.15 -8.20 -8.35
C ASN A 32 2.28 -7.84 -9.35
N TRP A 33 1.93 -7.44 -10.58
CA TRP A 33 2.94 -6.98 -11.54
C TRP A 33 3.65 -5.72 -11.06
N CYS A 34 2.91 -4.76 -10.49
CA CYS A 34 3.45 -3.53 -9.91
C CYS A 34 4.36 -3.84 -8.71
N GLU A 35 3.95 -4.72 -7.80
CA GLU A 35 4.79 -5.15 -6.68
C GLU A 35 6.12 -5.73 -7.17
N ILE A 36 6.10 -6.67 -8.13
CA ILE A 36 7.32 -7.31 -8.65
C ILE A 36 8.21 -6.33 -9.43
N ASN A 37 7.63 -5.41 -10.20
CA ASN A 37 8.39 -4.56 -11.13
C ASN A 37 8.75 -3.18 -10.56
N CYS A 38 7.96 -2.63 -9.64
CA CYS A 38 8.30 -1.38 -8.97
C CYS A 38 9.25 -1.62 -7.80
N LEU A 39 9.08 -2.71 -7.04
CA LEU A 39 9.86 -2.96 -5.82
C LEU A 39 11.19 -3.70 -6.06
N ARG A 40 11.51 -3.99 -7.32
CA ARG A 40 12.84 -4.49 -7.71
C ARG A 40 13.83 -3.35 -7.86
N TYR A 41 15.11 -3.67 -7.74
CA TYR A 41 16.20 -2.76 -8.07
C TYR A 41 16.98 -3.26 -9.30
N PRO A 42 17.14 -2.46 -10.37
CA PRO A 42 16.49 -1.17 -10.59
C PRO A 42 14.97 -1.31 -10.85
N PRO A 43 14.16 -0.32 -10.47
CA PRO A 43 12.72 -0.32 -10.75
C PRO A 43 12.45 -0.38 -12.25
N ASN A 44 11.44 -1.15 -12.64
CA ASN A 44 11.04 -1.37 -14.03
C ASN A 44 9.52 -1.29 -14.19
N CYS A 45 8.91 -0.21 -13.71
CA CYS A 45 7.48 0.01 -13.86
C CYS A 45 7.16 1.43 -14.37
N PRO A 46 6.14 1.59 -15.22
CA PRO A 46 5.67 2.90 -15.63
C PRO A 46 4.88 3.58 -14.51
N GLU A 47 5.19 4.85 -14.24
CA GLU A 47 4.52 5.66 -13.20
C GLU A 47 3.03 5.86 -13.49
N GLU A 48 2.62 5.83 -14.76
CA GLU A 48 1.22 5.97 -15.14
C GLU A 48 0.41 4.69 -14.90
N ALA A 49 1.08 3.54 -14.79
CA ALA A 49 0.44 2.24 -14.63
C ALA A 49 0.40 1.75 -13.18
N CYS A 50 1.37 2.15 -12.36
CA CYS A 50 1.52 1.68 -10.99
C CYS A 50 1.57 2.84 -10.00
N HIS A 51 0.93 2.65 -8.86
CA HIS A 51 0.91 3.59 -7.75
C HIS A 51 1.29 2.85 -6.46
N CYS A 52 2.37 3.27 -5.81
CA CYS A 52 2.91 2.67 -4.59
C CYS A 52 2.71 3.63 -3.42
N PRO A 53 1.56 3.57 -2.72
CA PRO A 53 1.28 4.46 -1.62
C PRO A 53 2.29 4.28 -0.48
N GLN A 54 2.66 5.38 0.15
CA GLN A 54 3.53 5.37 1.34
C GLN A 54 2.73 5.60 2.62
N GLU A 55 1.59 6.27 2.50
CA GLU A 55 0.76 6.67 3.62
C GLU A 55 -0.68 6.21 3.40
N CYS A 56 -1.32 5.76 4.48
CA CYS A 56 -2.72 5.41 4.50
C CYS A 56 -3.38 6.10 5.68
N VAL A 57 -4.50 6.76 5.42
CA VAL A 57 -5.29 7.48 6.42
C VAL A 57 -6.68 6.85 6.53
N ALA A 58 -7.23 6.90 7.74
CA ALA A 58 -8.58 6.50 8.03
C ALA A 58 -9.58 7.52 7.50
N ILE A 59 -10.61 7.03 6.82
CA ILE A 59 -11.72 7.79 6.27
C ILE A 59 -13.05 7.20 6.75
N GLY A 60 -14.15 7.93 6.52
CA GLY A 60 -15.49 7.45 6.85
C GLY A 60 -15.66 7.27 8.37
N GLU A 61 -16.10 6.09 8.78
CA GLU A 61 -16.39 5.78 10.20
C GLU A 61 -15.13 5.72 11.08
N LEU A 62 -13.96 5.44 10.50
CA LEU A 62 -12.69 5.34 11.24
C LEU A 62 -11.97 6.70 11.33
N ALA A 63 -12.45 7.73 10.62
CA ALA A 63 -11.80 9.04 10.59
C ALA A 63 -11.76 9.69 11.98
N GLY A 64 -10.57 10.13 12.41
CA GLY A 64 -10.37 10.82 13.69
C GLY A 64 -10.37 9.93 14.93
N GLN A 65 -10.47 8.60 14.76
CA GLN A 65 -10.27 7.66 15.87
C GLN A 65 -8.77 7.47 16.14
N GLU A 66 -8.41 7.44 17.42
CA GLU A 66 -7.02 7.21 17.82
C GLU A 66 -6.53 5.83 17.34
N GLY A 67 -5.42 5.81 16.61
CA GLY A 67 -4.83 4.59 16.04
C GLY A 67 -5.46 4.07 14.74
N ALA A 68 -6.47 4.76 14.19
CA ALA A 68 -7.12 4.32 12.96
C ALA A 68 -6.22 4.45 11.71
N ASP A 69 -5.37 5.48 11.65
CA ASP A 69 -4.40 5.61 10.55
C ASP A 69 -3.38 4.46 10.58
N THR A 70 -2.90 4.09 11.76
CA THR A 70 -2.02 2.93 11.96
C THR A 70 -2.71 1.63 11.55
N TYR A 71 -3.99 1.47 11.87
CA TYR A 71 -4.79 0.34 11.41
C TYR A 71 -4.85 0.29 9.87
N CYS A 72 -5.08 1.43 9.21
CA CYS A 72 -5.10 1.49 7.75
C CYS A 72 -3.73 1.18 7.14
N MET A 73 -2.64 1.67 7.72
CA MET A 73 -1.29 1.31 7.27
C MET A 73 -1.05 -0.19 7.36
N ASP A 74 -1.39 -0.84 8.47
CA ASP A 74 -1.23 -2.30 8.65
C ASP A 74 -2.13 -3.11 7.70
N LYS A 75 -3.35 -2.64 7.44
CA LYS A 75 -4.31 -3.35 6.58
C LYS A 75 -4.15 -3.10 5.09
N CYS A 76 -3.39 -2.09 4.69
CA CYS A 76 -3.29 -1.70 3.28
C CYS A 76 -1.88 -1.80 2.72
N LEU A 77 -0.84 -1.60 3.54
CA LEU A 77 0.54 -1.60 3.06
C LEU A 77 1.23 -2.95 3.16
N ASN A 78 0.72 -3.90 3.95
CA ASN A 78 1.32 -5.23 4.08
C ASN A 78 1.06 -6.13 2.85
N TYR A 79 2.00 -7.01 2.53
CA TYR A 79 1.82 -8.05 1.50
C TYR A 79 0.62 -8.95 1.84
N GLU A 80 -0.17 -9.35 0.83
CA GLU A 80 -1.45 -10.09 0.97
C GLU A 80 -2.54 -9.42 1.83
N SER A 81 -2.36 -8.17 2.26
CA SER A 81 -3.37 -7.46 3.04
C SER A 81 -4.62 -7.09 2.21
N GLU A 82 -5.79 -7.21 2.83
CA GLU A 82 -7.06 -6.73 2.30
C GLU A 82 -7.38 -5.34 2.86
N CYS A 83 -7.16 -4.32 2.04
CA CYS A 83 -7.38 -2.93 2.41
C CYS A 83 -8.89 -2.58 2.33
N PRO A 84 -9.53 -2.18 3.45
CA PRO A 84 -10.92 -1.75 3.45
C PRO A 84 -11.05 -0.35 2.82
N ARG A 85 -11.24 -0.28 1.50
CA ARG A 85 -11.23 0.97 0.73
C ARG A 85 -12.37 1.95 1.05
N ASP A 86 -13.40 1.49 1.76
CA ASP A 86 -14.50 2.30 2.29
C ASP A 86 -14.11 3.07 3.56
N ARG A 87 -13.07 2.60 4.28
CA ARG A 87 -12.64 3.13 5.58
C ARG A 87 -11.18 3.58 5.59
N CYS A 88 -10.40 3.20 4.59
CA CYS A 88 -9.00 3.56 4.45
C CYS A 88 -8.74 4.14 3.05
N ARG A 89 -7.96 5.22 2.99
CA ARG A 89 -7.47 5.80 1.75
C ARG A 89 -5.96 5.92 1.81
N CYS A 90 -5.28 5.40 0.79
CA CYS A 90 -3.83 5.47 0.66
C CYS A 90 -3.45 6.35 -0.53
N TYR A 91 -2.31 7.03 -0.43
CA TYR A 91 -1.76 7.92 -1.44
C TYR A 91 -0.23 7.87 -1.47
#